data_AF-A0A9P0IF13-F1
#
_entry.id   AF-A0A9P0IF13-F1
#
_cell.length_a   1.000
_cell.length_b   1.000
_cell.length_c   1.000
_cell.angle_alpha   90.00
_cell.angle_beta   90.00
_cell.angle_gamma   90.00
#
_symmetry.space_group_name_H-M   'P 1'
#
loop_
_entity.id
_entity.type
_entity.pdbx_description
1 polymer ?
#
loop_
_entity_poly.entity_id
_entity_poly.type
_entity_poly.pdbx_seq_one_letter_code
_entity_poly.pdbx_strand_id
1 'polypeptide(L)'
;MNLEHYFTSRRKIILYTHLFMFIYDGNKTSLRLFHPRTTSPRPSLEFDVRPVAPRIQLLIHVCRSFCAPVNKMADEPTPGSSKDSSVQQQVVPRSAPEKLHIIRHVAKRLKFKPNKVLISKTKYYDLTGLHPDHLQTISETNLEDIEIKTVALDRSQVHRTWVSHLSKNFSLPTTEQLFWQLKMKVIPIYMNLSDFRTWLYKNDFMWERGSNGELVVVEKTEVRFERYLYLQKMARYREENKQIFFIGHGAFNSEGRLVTLKESNKASKNNNEIYQRILFAVSAAGPDCLRYVESFTEKVFLDWINQVFLIAVGTPSVVVLSYDKHHCEEIIKVPTLESSKRDLCKWLDYFGVPYDAGMTKVILHDLIEKYTDLTEKIYAVDAVLKANGHTVLRIPNCIRRLTPATFYPDMVDLNVKVKFCDQPSLSPERIRETIDAIFAASSGHMAWVHITSEEKCILAVESSVDKMINKIKHTRMKTSCSVSSIVDSDIPSDDSDSE
;
A
#
# COMPACT_ATOMS: atom_id res chain seq x y z
N MET A 1 -13.11 -37.08 -37.91
CA MET A 1 -12.16 -37.98 -38.59
C MET A 1 -10.90 -38.08 -37.74
N ASN A 2 -10.12 -39.15 -37.91
CA ASN A 2 -9.26 -39.68 -36.85
C ASN A 2 -7.91 -38.96 -36.68
N LEU A 3 -7.38 -39.06 -35.47
CA LEU A 3 -5.95 -39.05 -35.20
C LEU A 3 -5.35 -40.40 -35.59
N GLU A 4 -4.22 -40.41 -36.30
CA GLU A 4 -3.01 -41.17 -35.94
C GLU A 4 -1.83 -40.92 -36.90
N HIS A 5 -0.62 -41.36 -36.50
CA HIS A 5 0.66 -41.30 -37.23
C HIS A 5 1.09 -39.90 -37.74
N TYR A 6 2.11 -39.26 -37.16
CA TYR A 6 3.51 -39.68 -37.33
C TYR A 6 4.41 -39.11 -36.21
N PHE A 7 5.31 -39.91 -35.64
CA PHE A 7 6.40 -39.43 -34.79
C PHE A 7 7.65 -40.32 -34.92
N THR A 8 8.64 -39.86 -35.69
CA THR A 8 9.94 -40.53 -35.84
C THR A 8 11.11 -39.53 -35.85
N SER A 9 11.73 -39.38 -34.68
CA SER A 9 13.11 -38.90 -34.43
C SER A 9 13.70 -37.68 -35.18
N ARG A 10 14.05 -36.67 -34.36
CA ARG A 10 15.28 -35.85 -34.42
C ARG A 10 15.51 -34.97 -35.65
N ARG A 11 15.26 -33.65 -35.47
CA ARG A 11 16.35 -32.64 -35.35
C ARG A 11 15.83 -31.29 -34.82
N LYS A 12 16.79 -30.48 -34.35
CA LYS A 12 16.69 -29.13 -33.77
C LYS A 12 15.43 -28.33 -34.16
N ILE A 13 14.65 -27.90 -33.16
CA ILE A 13 13.69 -26.79 -33.28
C ILE A 13 14.09 -25.72 -32.25
N ILE A 14 14.03 -24.46 -32.66
CA ILE A 14 14.30 -23.29 -31.81
C ILE A 14 13.13 -23.08 -30.86
N LEU A 15 13.39 -23.02 -29.56
CA LEU A 15 12.38 -22.71 -28.54
C LEU A 15 11.99 -21.22 -28.63
N TYR A 16 10.95 -20.94 -29.40
CA TYR A 16 10.21 -19.68 -29.28
C TYR A 16 9.52 -19.62 -27.92
N THR A 17 9.82 -18.58 -27.13
CA THR A 17 9.25 -18.36 -25.80
C THR A 17 7.79 -17.90 -25.94
N HIS A 18 6.86 -18.85 -25.90
CA HIS A 18 5.43 -18.53 -25.90
C HIS A 18 4.99 -17.97 -24.54
N LEU A 19 4.65 -16.69 -24.51
CA LEU A 19 4.14 -16.01 -23.33
C LEU A 19 2.69 -16.44 -23.07
N PHE A 20 2.46 -17.20 -21.99
CA PHE A 20 1.12 -17.55 -21.52
C PHE A 20 0.66 -16.54 -20.46
N MET A 21 -0.50 -15.91 -20.69
CA MET A 21 -1.17 -15.06 -19.71
C MET A 21 -2.66 -15.41 -19.60
N PHE A 22 -3.17 -15.43 -18.37
CA PHE A 22 -4.59 -15.51 -18.10
C PHE A 22 -5.20 -14.11 -18.13
N ILE A 23 -6.20 -13.89 -18.98
CA ILE A 23 -7.01 -12.66 -18.98
C ILE A 23 -8.27 -12.95 -18.17
N TYR A 24 -8.49 -12.17 -17.12
CA TYR A 24 -9.71 -12.18 -16.33
C TYR A 24 -10.59 -11.00 -16.74
N ASP A 25 -11.49 -11.25 -17.70
CA ASP A 25 -12.62 -10.35 -17.97
C ASP A 25 -13.80 -10.78 -17.06
N GLY A 26 -14.53 -9.81 -16.53
CA GLY A 26 -15.32 -9.92 -15.29
C GLY A 26 -16.49 -10.91 -15.31
N ASN A 27 -16.77 -11.56 -16.44
CA ASN A 27 -17.80 -12.60 -16.57
C ASN A 27 -17.34 -13.89 -17.27
N LYS A 28 -16.13 -13.97 -17.87
CA LYS A 28 -15.60 -15.20 -18.50
C LYS A 28 -14.08 -15.28 -18.47
N THR A 29 -13.54 -16.37 -17.93
CA THR A 29 -12.15 -16.79 -18.16
C THR A 29 -12.01 -17.33 -19.59
N SER A 30 -11.06 -16.82 -20.38
CA SER A 30 -10.70 -17.43 -21.66
C SER A 30 -9.19 -17.44 -21.86
N LEU A 31 -8.62 -18.61 -22.17
CA LEU A 31 -7.23 -18.74 -22.59
C LEU A 31 -7.11 -18.29 -24.05
N ARG A 32 -6.19 -17.38 -24.36
CA ARG A 32 -5.86 -16.99 -25.75
C ARG A 32 -4.36 -17.14 -26.00
N LEU A 33 -4.01 -18.04 -26.89
CA LEU A 33 -2.69 -18.08 -27.52
C LEU A 33 -2.61 -16.91 -28.51
N PHE A 34 -1.68 -15.98 -28.29
CA PHE A 34 -1.38 -14.93 -29.26
C PHE A 34 -0.18 -15.34 -30.12
N HIS A 35 -0.40 -15.43 -31.43
CA HIS A 35 0.65 -15.57 -32.42
C HIS A 35 1.02 -14.18 -32.95
N PRO A 36 2.31 -13.79 -33.01
CA PRO A 36 2.69 -12.53 -33.64
C PRO A 36 2.39 -12.57 -35.15
N ARG A 37 1.99 -11.42 -35.70
CA ARG A 37 1.65 -11.12 -37.10
C ARG A 37 0.34 -11.72 -37.65
N THR A 38 -0.68 -10.87 -37.74
CA THR A 38 -1.38 -10.55 -39.01
C THR A 38 -1.89 -9.10 -38.94
N THR A 39 -2.03 -8.43 -40.08
CA THR A 39 -2.33 -6.99 -40.16
C THR A 39 -3.53 -6.72 -41.07
N SER A 40 -4.69 -6.40 -40.50
CA SER A 40 -5.72 -5.53 -41.12
C SER A 40 -6.86 -5.25 -40.12
N PRO A 41 -7.47 -4.04 -40.11
CA PRO A 41 -8.64 -3.72 -39.29
C PRO A 41 -9.95 -3.75 -40.10
N ARG A 42 -11.09 -4.01 -39.41
CA ARG A 42 -12.44 -3.59 -39.83
C ARG A 42 -13.25 -3.14 -38.59
N PRO A 43 -14.26 -2.27 -38.76
CA PRO A 43 -14.66 -1.31 -37.72
C PRO A 43 -15.74 -1.80 -36.75
N SER A 44 -15.85 -1.09 -35.63
CA SER A 44 -16.93 -1.16 -34.64
C SER A 44 -18.19 -0.39 -35.06
N LEU A 45 -19.33 -0.73 -34.46
CA LEU A 45 -20.51 0.13 -34.37
C LEU A 45 -20.67 0.61 -32.91
N GLU A 46 -20.98 1.89 -32.73
CA GLU A 46 -21.47 2.50 -31.50
C GLU A 46 -22.71 3.35 -31.81
N PHE A 47 -23.69 3.38 -30.90
CA PHE A 47 -24.56 4.52 -30.59
C PHE A 47 -25.05 4.28 -29.14
N ASP A 48 -24.59 5.07 -28.17
CA ASP A 48 -25.03 6.43 -27.77
C ASP A 48 -26.26 6.40 -26.85
N VAL A 49 -26.15 7.13 -25.74
CA VAL A 49 -27.12 7.21 -24.63
C VAL A 49 -27.17 8.66 -24.18
N ARG A 50 -28.36 9.29 -24.16
CA ARG A 50 -28.51 10.67 -23.70
C ARG A 50 -29.54 10.83 -22.58
N PRO A 51 -29.32 11.78 -21.63
CA PRO A 51 -30.02 11.81 -20.35
C PRO A 51 -30.98 13.01 -20.20
N VAL A 52 -31.71 13.05 -19.08
CA VAL A 52 -32.43 14.24 -18.60
C VAL A 52 -32.21 14.43 -17.09
N ALA A 53 -31.96 15.67 -16.69
CA ALA A 53 -32.08 16.21 -15.33
C ALA A 53 -32.88 17.53 -15.41
N PRO A 54 -33.45 18.08 -14.32
CA PRO A 54 -32.72 19.16 -13.63
C PRO A 54 -33.06 19.49 -12.13
N ARG A 55 -32.10 20.18 -11.49
CA ARG A 55 -32.15 21.33 -10.52
C ARG A 55 -33.39 21.65 -9.64
N ILE A 56 -33.10 22.12 -8.40
CA ILE A 56 -33.52 23.38 -7.68
C ILE A 56 -33.09 23.24 -6.17
N GLN A 57 -32.33 24.11 -5.48
CA GLN A 57 -32.52 25.50 -4.96
C GLN A 57 -33.61 25.61 -3.82
N LEU A 58 -33.52 26.41 -2.72
CA LEU A 58 -32.58 27.45 -2.23
C LEU A 58 -32.76 27.76 -0.68
N LEU A 59 -31.70 28.20 0.06
CA LEU A 59 -31.71 28.96 1.36
C LEU A 59 -32.43 28.30 2.60
N ILE A 60 -32.56 28.81 3.87
CA ILE A 60 -32.18 30.03 4.66
C ILE A 60 -31.97 29.61 6.18
N HIS A 61 -30.97 30.03 6.98
CA HIS A 61 -30.86 31.16 7.98
C HIS A 61 -31.96 31.21 9.11
N VAL A 62 -31.71 31.25 10.45
CA VAL A 62 -31.23 32.38 11.32
C VAL A 62 -31.14 31.97 12.85
N CYS A 63 -30.08 32.39 13.60
CA CYS A 63 -29.97 32.71 15.07
C CYS A 63 -30.49 31.76 16.21
N ARG A 64 -30.15 31.86 17.53
CA ARG A 64 -29.13 32.60 18.35
C ARG A 64 -28.94 31.93 19.76
N SER A 65 -27.77 32.19 20.37
CA SER A 65 -27.34 32.29 21.81
C SER A 65 -28.30 31.91 22.98
N PHE A 66 -27.84 31.44 24.16
CA PHE A 66 -26.92 32.12 25.11
C PHE A 66 -26.45 31.26 26.33
N CYS A 67 -25.41 31.76 27.03
CA CYS A 67 -25.05 31.59 28.46
C CYS A 67 -24.57 30.25 29.07
N ALA A 68 -23.43 30.33 29.76
CA ALA A 68 -23.00 29.47 30.88
C ALA A 68 -23.36 30.18 32.24
N PRO A 69 -22.98 29.72 33.47
CA PRO A 69 -21.59 29.49 33.90
C PRO A 69 -21.29 28.34 34.91
N VAL A 70 -20.02 27.91 34.89
CA VAL A 70 -19.10 27.63 36.03
C VAL A 70 -19.65 27.28 37.42
N ASN A 71 -19.15 26.18 38.01
CA ASN A 71 -18.70 26.20 39.41
C ASN A 71 -17.50 25.25 39.68
N LYS A 72 -16.76 25.48 40.79
CA LYS A 72 -15.52 24.79 41.15
C LYS A 72 -15.66 23.95 42.43
N MET A 73 -14.93 22.83 42.52
CA MET A 73 -14.21 22.26 43.68
C MET A 73 -13.57 20.93 43.18
N ALA A 74 -12.30 20.57 43.39
CA ALA A 74 -11.37 20.72 44.51
C ALA A 74 -11.77 19.86 45.73
N ASP A 75 -11.18 18.65 45.86
CA ASP A 75 -10.08 18.40 46.81
C ASP A 75 -9.52 16.96 46.71
N GLU A 76 -8.29 16.79 47.19
CA GLU A 76 -7.51 15.55 47.34
C GLU A 76 -6.87 15.57 48.76
N PRO A 77 -6.26 14.49 49.29
CA PRO A 77 -6.46 13.05 49.05
C PRO A 77 -6.54 12.28 50.41
N THR A 78 -5.92 11.08 50.49
CA THR A 78 -5.51 10.25 51.66
C THR A 78 -6.32 8.96 51.94
N PRO A 79 -5.68 7.88 52.45
CA PRO A 79 -6.01 6.52 52.00
C PRO A 79 -6.70 5.62 53.04
N GLY A 80 -7.43 4.61 52.55
CA GLY A 80 -7.98 3.51 53.34
C GLY A 80 -7.56 2.14 52.78
N SER A 81 -6.95 1.29 53.61
CA SER A 81 -6.49 -0.05 53.22
C SER A 81 -7.54 -1.13 53.45
N SER A 82 -7.79 -2.01 52.48
CA SER A 82 -8.18 -3.40 52.81
C SER A 82 -8.02 -4.41 51.66
N LYS A 83 -7.20 -5.43 51.94
CA LYS A 83 -7.40 -6.87 51.68
C LYS A 83 -7.62 -7.37 50.24
N ASP A 84 -6.68 -8.24 49.89
CA ASP A 84 -6.70 -9.20 48.80
C ASP A 84 -8.04 -9.91 48.54
N SER A 85 -8.44 -9.93 47.27
CA SER A 85 -9.12 -11.08 46.68
C SER A 85 -8.49 -11.35 45.30
N SER A 86 -7.66 -12.38 45.21
CA SER A 86 -6.82 -12.63 44.02
C SER A 86 -7.63 -13.17 42.83
N VAL A 87 -8.29 -12.27 42.11
CA VAL A 87 -8.79 -12.57 40.76
C VAL A 87 -7.58 -12.83 39.87
N GLN A 88 -7.44 -14.05 39.37
CA GLN A 88 -6.45 -14.35 38.33
C GLN A 88 -6.83 -13.60 37.05
N GLN A 89 -6.22 -12.43 36.83
CA GLN A 89 -6.34 -11.74 35.55
C GLN A 89 -5.87 -12.70 34.44
N GLN A 90 -6.76 -12.99 33.49
CA GLN A 90 -6.41 -13.80 32.33
C GLN A 90 -5.30 -13.09 31.56
N VAL A 91 -4.11 -13.71 31.51
CA VAL A 91 -2.98 -13.21 30.72
C VAL A 91 -3.26 -13.50 29.25
N VAL A 92 -4.15 -12.70 28.67
CA VAL A 92 -4.37 -12.67 27.22
C VAL A 92 -3.08 -12.14 26.58
N PRO A 93 -2.44 -12.89 25.67
CA PRO A 93 -1.14 -12.51 25.11
C PRO A 93 -1.23 -11.18 24.36
N ARG A 94 -0.44 -10.21 24.81
CA ARG A 94 -0.55 -8.80 24.42
C ARG A 94 0.21 -8.48 23.13
N SER A 95 1.20 -9.28 22.77
CA SER A 95 2.04 -9.05 21.59
C SER A 95 1.91 -10.13 20.51
N ALA A 96 2.15 -9.77 19.24
CA ALA A 96 2.12 -10.73 18.14
C ALA A 96 3.17 -11.86 18.27
N PRO A 97 4.43 -11.61 18.71
CA PRO A 97 5.40 -12.67 18.97
C PRO A 97 4.95 -13.65 20.07
N GLU A 98 4.31 -13.14 21.12
CA GLU A 98 3.80 -13.93 22.24
C GLU A 98 2.60 -14.80 21.83
N LYS A 99 1.60 -14.21 21.13
CA LYS A 99 0.51 -14.96 20.48
C LYS A 99 1.09 -16.10 19.63
N LEU A 100 2.07 -15.79 18.78
CA LEU A 100 2.65 -16.74 17.84
C LEU A 100 3.51 -17.82 18.53
N HIS A 101 4.19 -17.50 19.64
CA HIS A 101 4.87 -18.49 20.49
C HIS A 101 3.88 -19.49 21.11
N ILE A 102 2.77 -18.99 21.67
CA ILE A 102 1.73 -19.86 22.26
C ILE A 102 1.08 -20.73 21.18
N ILE A 103 0.85 -20.18 19.97
CA ILE A 103 0.35 -20.94 18.82
C ILE A 103 1.31 -22.05 18.41
N ARG A 104 2.64 -21.81 18.36
CA ARG A 104 3.64 -22.88 18.14
C ARG A 104 3.61 -23.95 19.23
N HIS A 105 3.47 -23.55 20.50
CA HIS A 105 3.39 -24.49 21.63
C HIS A 105 2.12 -25.36 21.58
N VAL A 106 0.99 -24.77 21.18
CA VAL A 106 -0.27 -25.48 20.92
C VAL A 106 -0.13 -26.41 19.72
N ALA A 107 0.36 -25.94 18.57
CA ALA A 107 0.60 -26.75 17.37
C ALA A 107 1.48 -27.98 17.67
N LYS A 108 2.57 -27.78 18.41
CA LYS A 108 3.48 -28.86 18.86
C LYS A 108 2.74 -29.86 19.75
N ARG A 109 1.92 -29.39 20.72
CA ARG A 109 1.12 -30.28 21.58
C ARG A 109 0.06 -31.06 20.82
N LEU A 110 -0.60 -30.46 19.83
CA LEU A 110 -1.59 -31.12 18.97
C LEU A 110 -0.95 -32.25 18.17
N LYS A 111 0.17 -31.98 17.48
CA LYS A 111 0.93 -32.99 16.70
C LYS A 111 1.32 -34.22 17.52
N PHE A 112 1.78 -34.03 18.76
CA PHE A 112 2.19 -35.16 19.62
C PHE A 112 1.03 -35.90 20.30
N LYS A 113 -0.19 -35.35 20.37
CA LYS A 113 -1.33 -35.94 21.12
C LYS A 113 -2.68 -35.70 20.43
N PRO A 114 -2.90 -36.19 19.19
CA PRO A 114 -4.14 -35.97 18.43
C PRO A 114 -5.40 -36.44 19.18
N ASN A 115 -5.32 -37.55 19.91
CA ASN A 115 -6.49 -38.08 20.65
C ASN A 115 -6.83 -37.29 21.94
N LYS A 116 -6.12 -36.18 22.25
CA LYS A 116 -6.50 -35.21 23.31
C LYS A 116 -7.09 -33.89 22.78
N VAL A 117 -7.33 -33.79 21.46
CA VAL A 117 -7.93 -32.59 20.82
C VAL A 117 -9.33 -32.26 21.37
N LEU A 118 -10.09 -33.25 21.86
CA LEU A 118 -11.41 -33.03 22.47
C LEU A 118 -11.38 -32.33 23.85
N ILE A 119 -10.22 -32.16 24.49
CA ILE A 119 -10.14 -31.57 25.84
C ILE A 119 -10.25 -30.04 25.77
N SER A 120 -11.51 -29.59 25.65
CA SER A 120 -11.96 -28.20 25.56
C SER A 120 -11.42 -27.41 24.36
N LYS A 121 -12.22 -27.37 23.28
CA LYS A 121 -12.10 -26.38 22.20
C LYS A 121 -11.98 -24.95 22.77
N THR A 122 -12.74 -24.63 23.81
CA THR A 122 -12.70 -23.34 24.54
C THR A 122 -11.32 -23.04 25.08
N LYS A 123 -10.68 -23.97 25.81
CA LYS A 123 -9.35 -23.76 26.40
C LYS A 123 -8.25 -23.47 25.38
N TYR A 124 -8.40 -23.94 24.14
CA TYR A 124 -7.50 -23.55 23.05
C TYR A 124 -7.77 -22.14 22.52
N TYR A 125 -9.05 -21.76 22.38
CA TYR A 125 -9.46 -20.39 22.07
C TYR A 125 -8.96 -19.41 23.14
N ASP A 126 -9.18 -19.70 24.42
CA ASP A 126 -8.76 -18.89 25.58
C ASP A 126 -7.25 -18.62 25.61
N LEU A 127 -6.44 -19.61 25.19
CA LEU A 127 -4.97 -19.52 25.17
C LEU A 127 -4.40 -18.83 23.92
N THR A 128 -5.12 -18.83 22.78
CA THR A 128 -4.55 -18.43 21.48
C THR A 128 -5.31 -17.33 20.74
N GLY A 129 -6.55 -17.05 21.15
CA GLY A 129 -7.51 -16.24 20.38
C GLY A 129 -8.04 -16.90 19.10
N LEU A 130 -7.66 -18.15 18.82
CA LEU A 130 -7.96 -18.81 17.54
C LEU A 130 -9.26 -19.60 17.58
N HIS A 131 -10.09 -19.41 16.55
CA HIS A 131 -11.33 -20.19 16.41
C HIS A 131 -11.00 -21.70 16.34
N PRO A 132 -11.72 -22.56 17.08
CA PRO A 132 -11.36 -23.97 17.23
C PRO A 132 -11.22 -24.77 15.92
N ASP A 133 -11.85 -24.34 14.83
CA ASP A 133 -11.79 -25.04 13.55
C ASP A 133 -10.45 -24.84 12.83
N HIS A 134 -9.68 -23.81 13.21
CA HIS A 134 -8.29 -23.66 12.76
C HIS A 134 -7.34 -24.66 13.44
N LEU A 135 -7.72 -25.32 14.55
CA LEU A 135 -6.85 -26.25 15.28
C LEU A 135 -6.38 -27.42 14.41
N GLN A 136 -7.22 -27.90 13.48
CA GLN A 136 -6.83 -28.92 12.51
C GLN A 136 -5.74 -28.38 11.58
N THR A 137 -5.99 -27.26 10.89
CA THR A 137 -5.01 -26.61 9.98
C THR A 137 -3.68 -26.32 10.69
N ILE A 138 -3.72 -25.91 11.96
CA ILE A 138 -2.53 -25.62 12.78
C ILE A 138 -1.78 -26.91 13.18
N SER A 139 -2.50 -28.00 13.41
CA SER A 139 -1.89 -29.32 13.67
C SER A 139 -1.27 -29.93 12.41
N GLU A 140 -1.72 -29.54 11.22
CA GLU A 140 -1.22 -30.04 9.93
C GLU A 140 -0.04 -29.18 9.40
N THR A 141 -0.10 -27.86 9.55
CA THR A 141 0.92 -26.88 9.09
C THR A 141 2.31 -27.15 9.72
N ASN A 142 3.43 -26.94 9.00
CA ASN A 142 4.76 -27.09 9.59
C ASN A 142 5.02 -26.00 10.65
N LEU A 143 5.79 -26.31 11.71
CA LEU A 143 6.09 -25.33 12.77
C LEU A 143 6.92 -24.14 12.24
N GLU A 144 7.73 -24.38 11.20
CA GLU A 144 8.51 -23.36 10.50
C GLU A 144 7.62 -22.51 9.56
N ASP A 145 6.58 -23.08 8.94
CA ASP A 145 5.61 -22.31 8.14
C ASP A 145 4.84 -21.28 9.00
N ILE A 146 4.65 -21.56 10.29
CA ILE A 146 4.02 -20.64 11.26
C ILE A 146 4.94 -19.44 11.55
N GLU A 147 6.26 -19.60 11.41
CA GLU A 147 7.25 -18.51 11.49
C GLU A 147 7.27 -17.69 10.19
N ILE A 148 7.23 -18.37 9.04
CA ILE A 148 7.21 -17.76 7.70
C ILE A 148 5.90 -16.98 7.44
N LYS A 149 4.76 -17.41 8.00
CA LYS A 149 3.45 -16.73 7.84
C LYS A 149 3.23 -15.54 8.79
N THR A 150 4.30 -14.88 9.22
CA THR A 150 4.26 -13.47 9.68
C THR A 150 4.15 -12.48 8.50
N VAL A 151 3.45 -12.86 7.43
CA VAL A 151 3.13 -11.98 6.30
C VAL A 151 2.30 -10.81 6.84
N ALA A 152 2.89 -9.61 6.85
CA ALA A 152 2.18 -8.40 7.22
C ALA A 152 0.98 -8.20 6.28
N LEU A 153 -0.21 -8.03 6.86
CA LEU A 153 -1.44 -7.89 6.08
C LEU A 153 -1.30 -6.70 5.11
N ASP A 154 -1.50 -6.99 3.83
CA ASP A 154 -1.20 -6.09 2.72
C ASP A 154 -2.38 -5.15 2.45
N ARG A 155 -2.16 -3.85 2.66
CA ARG A 155 -3.15 -2.79 2.41
C ARG A 155 -3.74 -2.84 0.99
N SER A 156 -2.95 -3.24 -0.01
CA SER A 156 -3.43 -3.41 -1.39
C SER A 156 -4.53 -4.48 -1.50
N GLN A 157 -4.45 -5.54 -0.69
CA GLN A 157 -5.38 -6.67 -0.72
C GLN A 157 -6.65 -6.35 0.08
N VAL A 158 -6.53 -5.60 1.18
CA VAL A 158 -7.67 -5.05 1.93
C VAL A 158 -8.44 -4.04 1.08
N HIS A 159 -7.75 -3.04 0.49
CA HIS A 159 -8.37 -2.04 -0.38
C HIS A 159 -9.04 -2.69 -1.60
N ARG A 160 -8.40 -3.63 -2.31
CA ARG A 160 -9.06 -4.35 -3.43
C ARG A 160 -10.32 -5.12 -2.99
N THR A 161 -10.36 -5.63 -1.77
CA THR A 161 -11.56 -6.32 -1.26
C THR A 161 -12.66 -5.32 -0.89
N TRP A 162 -12.31 -4.17 -0.30
CA TRP A 162 -13.22 -3.05 -0.04
C TRP A 162 -13.83 -2.50 -1.35
N VAL A 163 -13.02 -2.29 -2.39
CA VAL A 163 -13.49 -1.94 -3.74
C VAL A 163 -14.37 -3.03 -4.34
N SER A 164 -13.98 -4.32 -4.22
CA SER A 164 -14.80 -5.42 -4.74
C SER A 164 -16.13 -5.57 -4.02
N HIS A 165 -16.21 -5.22 -2.73
CA HIS A 165 -17.45 -5.16 -1.97
C HIS A 165 -18.35 -4.04 -2.50
N LEU A 166 -17.81 -2.83 -2.64
CA LEU A 166 -18.52 -1.66 -3.20
C LEU A 166 -19.13 -1.95 -4.57
N SER A 167 -18.35 -2.52 -5.50
CA SER A 167 -18.80 -2.81 -6.87
C SER A 167 -19.79 -3.97 -6.99
N LYS A 168 -19.99 -4.78 -5.94
CA LYS A 168 -20.94 -5.92 -5.92
C LYS A 168 -22.20 -5.62 -5.14
N ASN A 169 -22.06 -4.96 -3.99
CA ASN A 169 -23.13 -4.77 -3.03
C ASN A 169 -23.71 -3.35 -3.07
N PHE A 170 -23.07 -2.42 -3.79
CA PHE A 170 -23.43 -1.00 -3.89
C PHE A 170 -23.54 -0.30 -2.50
N SER A 171 -22.74 -0.78 -1.55
CA SER A 171 -22.70 -0.35 -0.15
C SER A 171 -21.26 -0.34 0.38
N LEU A 172 -21.01 0.46 1.42
CA LEU A 172 -19.77 0.44 2.16
C LEU A 172 -19.78 -0.72 3.18
N PRO A 173 -18.69 -1.50 3.32
CA PRO A 173 -18.65 -2.66 4.19
C PRO A 173 -18.44 -2.31 5.67
N THR A 174 -18.95 -3.13 6.58
CA THR A 174 -18.52 -3.09 7.99
C THR A 174 -17.14 -3.75 8.18
N THR A 175 -16.48 -3.52 9.33
CA THR A 175 -15.21 -4.20 9.66
C THR A 175 -15.36 -5.72 9.66
N GLU A 176 -16.48 -6.23 10.15
CA GLU A 176 -16.79 -7.66 10.14
C GLU A 176 -16.93 -8.21 8.71
N GLN A 177 -17.65 -7.51 7.84
CA GLN A 177 -17.83 -7.94 6.44
C GLN A 177 -16.49 -7.98 5.69
N LEU A 178 -15.62 -6.99 5.88
CA LEU A 178 -14.24 -7.05 5.36
C LEU A 178 -13.47 -8.24 5.96
N PHE A 179 -13.50 -8.38 7.29
CA PHE A 179 -12.78 -9.43 8.00
C PHE A 179 -13.10 -10.81 7.44
N TRP A 180 -14.39 -11.20 7.37
CA TRP A 180 -14.77 -12.52 6.84
C TRP A 180 -14.48 -12.68 5.35
N GLN A 181 -14.62 -11.63 4.52
CA GLN A 181 -14.26 -11.69 3.09
C GLN A 181 -12.75 -11.90 2.83
N LEU A 182 -11.91 -11.50 3.80
CA LEU A 182 -10.45 -11.61 3.79
C LEU A 182 -9.93 -12.83 4.58
N LYS A 183 -10.68 -13.35 5.56
CA LYS A 183 -10.18 -14.27 6.60
C LYS A 183 -9.53 -15.54 6.04
N MET A 184 -10.19 -16.19 5.09
CA MET A 184 -9.71 -17.43 4.47
C MET A 184 -8.70 -17.21 3.33
N LYS A 185 -8.27 -15.96 3.08
CA LYS A 185 -7.42 -15.59 1.93
C LYS A 185 -6.11 -14.93 2.34
N VAL A 186 -6.16 -13.93 3.24
CA VAL A 186 -5.04 -13.00 3.46
C VAL A 186 -4.83 -12.57 4.91
N ILE A 187 -5.83 -12.73 5.80
CA ILE A 187 -5.66 -12.37 7.21
C ILE A 187 -4.77 -13.43 7.88
N PRO A 188 -3.70 -13.04 8.60
CA PRO A 188 -2.89 -13.99 9.35
C PRO A 188 -3.73 -14.71 10.39
N ILE A 189 -3.54 -16.02 10.56
CA ILE A 189 -4.41 -16.87 11.42
C ILE A 189 -4.55 -16.29 12.85
N TYR A 190 -3.49 -15.67 13.39
CA TYR A 190 -3.42 -15.05 14.72
C TYR A 190 -4.11 -13.68 14.86
N MET A 191 -4.61 -13.08 13.77
CA MET A 191 -5.27 -11.77 13.78
C MET A 191 -6.77 -11.95 14.00
N ASN A 192 -7.27 -11.55 15.17
CA ASN A 192 -8.70 -11.54 15.45
C ASN A 192 -9.38 -10.26 14.91
N LEU A 193 -10.70 -10.12 15.09
CA LEU A 193 -11.47 -8.97 14.58
C LEU A 193 -11.01 -7.62 15.18
N SER A 194 -10.58 -7.61 16.45
CA SER A 194 -10.05 -6.42 17.12
C SER A 194 -8.63 -6.09 16.65
N ASP A 195 -7.76 -7.09 16.48
CA ASP A 195 -6.43 -6.92 15.87
C ASP A 195 -6.57 -6.32 14.45
N PHE A 196 -7.54 -6.81 13.67
CA PHE A 196 -7.86 -6.27 12.34
C PHE A 196 -8.46 -4.86 12.39
N ARG A 197 -9.29 -4.53 13.39
CA ARG A 197 -9.81 -3.17 13.60
C ARG A 197 -8.67 -2.18 13.89
N THR A 198 -7.75 -2.54 14.78
CA THR A 198 -6.53 -1.76 15.06
C THR A 198 -5.63 -1.65 13.83
N TRP A 199 -5.50 -2.73 13.05
CA TRP A 199 -4.74 -2.72 11.79
C TRP A 199 -5.36 -1.77 10.75
N LEU A 200 -6.70 -1.75 10.61
CA LEU A 200 -7.41 -0.84 9.69
C LEU A 200 -7.10 0.63 10.01
N TYR A 201 -7.23 1.02 11.27
CA TYR A 201 -6.92 2.39 11.71
C TYR A 201 -5.47 2.80 11.40
N LYS A 202 -4.52 1.90 11.70
CA LYS A 202 -3.08 2.07 11.42
C LYS A 202 -2.71 1.98 9.92
N ASN A 203 -3.68 1.73 9.03
CA ASN A 203 -3.52 1.70 7.58
C ASN A 203 -4.50 2.66 6.88
N ASP A 204 -4.88 3.74 7.55
CA ASP A 204 -5.66 4.85 6.99
C ASP A 204 -7.07 4.47 6.51
N PHE A 205 -7.70 3.58 7.26
CA PHE A 205 -9.14 3.43 7.29
C PHE A 205 -9.71 4.07 8.57
N MET A 206 -10.97 4.47 8.49
CA MET A 206 -11.75 5.04 9.59
C MET A 206 -13.20 4.53 9.51
N TRP A 207 -14.04 4.92 10.47
CA TRP A 207 -15.45 4.56 10.51
C TRP A 207 -16.33 5.77 10.29
N GLU A 208 -17.34 5.62 9.44
CA GLU A 208 -18.48 6.53 9.33
C GLU A 208 -19.73 5.81 9.82
N ARG A 209 -20.66 6.54 10.46
CA ARG A 209 -21.96 5.96 10.85
C ARG A 209 -22.88 5.97 9.64
N GLY A 210 -23.17 4.78 9.12
CA GLY A 210 -24.03 4.50 7.98
C GLY A 210 -25.51 4.81 8.23
N SER A 211 -26.34 4.49 7.23
CA SER A 211 -27.72 4.99 7.17
C SER A 211 -28.68 4.31 8.16
N ASN A 212 -28.36 3.13 8.66
CA ASN A 212 -29.13 2.37 9.63
C ASN A 212 -28.48 2.40 11.04
N GLY A 213 -27.47 3.27 11.23
CA GLY A 213 -26.72 3.40 12.49
C GLY A 213 -25.44 2.57 12.57
N GLU A 214 -25.17 1.71 11.59
CA GLU A 214 -24.03 0.79 11.51
C GLU A 214 -22.69 1.51 11.28
N LEU A 215 -21.57 0.98 11.80
CA LEU A 215 -20.24 1.54 11.51
C LEU A 215 -19.66 0.93 10.23
N VAL A 216 -19.67 1.71 9.14
CA VAL A 216 -19.05 1.32 7.86
C VAL A 216 -17.61 1.79 7.76
N VAL A 217 -16.76 0.99 7.14
CA VAL A 217 -15.34 1.26 6.91
C VAL A 217 -15.18 2.12 5.67
N VAL A 218 -14.49 3.25 5.81
CA VAL A 218 -14.05 4.12 4.70
C VAL A 218 -12.55 4.35 4.80
N GLU A 219 -11.89 4.75 3.70
CA GLU A 219 -10.54 5.30 3.79
C GLU A 219 -10.58 6.75 4.28
N LYS A 220 -9.53 7.16 5.03
CA LYS A 220 -9.34 8.54 5.49
C LYS A 220 -9.44 9.53 4.32
N THR A 221 -10.09 10.67 4.54
CA THR A 221 -10.38 11.68 3.49
C THR A 221 -9.10 12.17 2.82
N GLU A 222 -8.04 12.36 3.60
CA GLU A 222 -6.75 12.89 3.19
C GLU A 222 -6.06 11.94 2.21
N VAL A 223 -6.12 10.63 2.48
CA VAL A 223 -5.58 9.57 1.61
C VAL A 223 -6.38 9.43 0.31
N ARG A 224 -7.71 9.62 0.37
CA ARG A 224 -8.56 9.69 -0.82
C ARG A 224 -8.23 10.92 -1.66
N PHE A 225 -7.97 12.07 -1.03
CA PHE A 225 -7.64 13.33 -1.71
C PHE A 225 -6.23 13.28 -2.35
N GLU A 226 -5.21 12.78 -1.64
CA GLU A 226 -3.86 12.59 -2.21
C GLU A 226 -3.93 11.70 -3.46
N ARG A 227 -4.64 10.58 -3.36
CA ARG A 227 -4.89 9.64 -4.47
C ARG A 227 -5.63 10.28 -5.64
N TYR A 228 -6.73 10.99 -5.37
CA TYR A 228 -7.52 11.64 -6.41
C TYR A 228 -6.72 12.74 -7.15
N LEU A 229 -5.96 13.55 -6.43
CA LEU A 229 -5.11 14.60 -7.00
C LEU A 229 -3.93 14.04 -7.80
N TYR A 230 -3.33 12.92 -7.37
CA TYR A 230 -2.35 12.19 -8.17
C TYR A 230 -2.97 11.68 -9.49
N LEU A 231 -4.13 11.04 -9.42
CA LEU A 231 -4.82 10.46 -10.59
C LEU A 231 -5.29 11.54 -11.58
N GLN A 232 -5.78 12.70 -11.11
CA GLN A 232 -6.06 13.84 -11.98
C GLN A 232 -4.81 14.36 -12.69
N LYS A 233 -3.68 14.50 -11.97
CA LYS A 233 -2.40 14.92 -12.58
C LYS A 233 -1.94 13.91 -13.65
N MET A 234 -2.01 12.61 -13.35
CA MET A 234 -1.68 11.54 -14.30
C MET A 234 -2.58 11.52 -15.54
N ALA A 235 -3.89 11.70 -15.38
CA ALA A 235 -4.83 11.80 -16.51
C ALA A 235 -4.46 12.98 -17.42
N ARG A 236 -4.33 14.19 -16.84
CA ARG A 236 -3.93 15.39 -17.58
C ARG A 236 -2.59 15.24 -18.29
N TYR A 237 -1.57 14.67 -17.64
CA TYR A 237 -0.26 14.48 -18.28
C TYR A 237 -0.30 13.52 -19.47
N ARG A 238 -1.22 12.53 -19.49
CA ARG A 238 -1.46 11.69 -20.67
C ARG A 238 -2.26 12.41 -21.76
N GLU A 239 -3.25 13.24 -21.39
CA GLU A 239 -4.00 14.08 -22.33
C GLU A 239 -3.07 15.13 -23.02
N GLU A 240 -2.14 15.71 -22.25
CA GLU A 240 -1.05 16.56 -22.73
C GLU A 240 0.03 15.79 -23.53
N ASN A 241 -0.12 14.47 -23.71
CA ASN A 241 0.82 13.57 -24.40
C ASN A 241 2.28 13.67 -23.90
N LYS A 242 2.48 13.98 -22.62
CA LYS A 242 3.81 14.07 -22.02
C LYS A 242 4.44 12.69 -21.88
N GLN A 243 5.75 12.62 -22.10
CA GLN A 243 6.54 11.47 -21.68
C GLN A 243 6.46 11.33 -20.15
N ILE A 244 6.13 10.14 -19.66
CA ILE A 244 6.08 9.83 -18.24
C ILE A 244 7.01 8.63 -17.97
N PHE A 245 7.98 8.82 -17.08
CA PHE A 245 8.91 7.80 -16.63
C PHE A 245 8.61 7.41 -15.19
N PHE A 246 8.30 6.14 -14.96
CA PHE A 246 8.13 5.57 -13.63
C PHE A 246 9.45 4.98 -13.16
N ILE A 247 9.95 5.43 -12.02
CA ILE A 247 11.23 4.95 -11.48
C ILE A 247 11.02 3.65 -10.71
N GLY A 248 11.89 2.67 -10.96
CA GLY A 248 11.80 1.32 -10.43
C GLY A 248 13.11 0.85 -9.80
N HIS A 249 12.97 -0.08 -8.86
CA HIS A 249 14.08 -0.83 -8.29
C HIS A 249 13.71 -2.31 -8.14
N GLY A 250 14.73 -3.18 -8.10
CA GLY A 250 14.55 -4.62 -7.90
C GLY A 250 15.77 -5.23 -7.22
N ALA A 251 15.58 -6.28 -6.42
CA ALA A 251 16.63 -6.97 -5.70
C ALA A 251 16.41 -8.48 -5.73
N PHE A 252 17.39 -9.23 -6.21
CA PHE A 252 17.32 -10.68 -6.37
C PHE A 252 18.41 -11.37 -5.55
N ASN A 253 18.06 -12.44 -4.83
CA ASN A 253 19.01 -13.27 -4.08
C ASN A 253 19.81 -14.21 -5.02
N SER A 254 20.61 -15.12 -4.45
CA SER A 254 21.38 -16.12 -5.23
C SER A 254 20.51 -17.15 -5.96
N GLU A 255 19.28 -17.41 -5.48
CA GLU A 255 18.26 -18.20 -6.18
C GLU A 255 17.59 -17.42 -7.33
N GLY A 256 17.97 -16.14 -7.53
CA GLY A 256 17.34 -15.20 -8.46
C GLY A 256 15.90 -14.81 -8.10
N ARG A 257 15.49 -15.03 -6.85
CA ARG A 257 14.17 -14.69 -6.30
C ARG A 257 14.11 -13.22 -5.93
N LEU A 258 13.02 -12.54 -6.28
CA LEU A 258 12.77 -11.15 -5.85
C LEU A 258 12.56 -11.09 -4.34
N VAL A 259 13.36 -10.25 -3.67
CA VAL A 259 13.27 -9.96 -2.23
C VAL A 259 12.85 -8.52 -1.98
N THR A 260 12.45 -8.21 -0.75
CA THR A 260 12.20 -6.83 -0.35
C THR A 260 13.51 -6.03 -0.17
N LEU A 261 13.38 -4.72 -0.32
CA LEU A 261 14.43 -3.75 0.00
C LEU A 261 14.95 -3.91 1.45
N LYS A 262 14.11 -4.37 2.40
CA LYS A 262 14.52 -4.60 3.80
C LYS A 262 15.44 -5.81 3.94
N GLU A 263 15.12 -6.92 3.28
CA GLU A 263 15.96 -8.12 3.27
C GLU A 263 17.29 -7.86 2.55
N SER A 264 17.24 -7.24 1.37
CA SER A 264 18.43 -6.92 0.59
C SER A 264 19.39 -5.98 1.34
N ASN A 265 18.87 -4.98 2.07
CA ASN A 265 19.69 -4.09 2.91
C ASN A 265 20.17 -4.75 4.22
N LYS A 266 19.47 -5.77 4.74
CA LYS A 266 19.93 -6.58 5.87
C LYS A 266 21.11 -7.46 5.46
N ALA A 267 21.04 -8.10 4.28
CA ALA A 267 22.13 -8.90 3.74
C ALA A 267 23.41 -8.08 3.51
N SER A 268 23.30 -6.85 2.98
CA SER A 268 24.44 -5.93 2.82
C SER A 268 25.20 -5.62 4.10
N LYS A 269 24.56 -5.72 5.29
CA LYS A 269 25.24 -5.51 6.58
C LYS A 269 25.98 -6.75 7.09
N ASN A 270 25.65 -7.92 6.55
CA ASN A 270 26.12 -9.22 7.04
C ASN A 270 27.17 -9.85 6.10
N ASN A 271 27.46 -9.27 4.93
CA ASN A 271 28.41 -9.75 3.90
C ASN A 271 28.22 -11.19 3.36
N ASN A 272 27.24 -11.95 3.86
CA ASN A 272 27.11 -13.39 3.57
C ASN A 272 26.51 -13.75 2.19
N GLU A 273 25.96 -12.79 1.44
CA GLU A 273 25.13 -13.12 0.26
C GLU A 273 25.17 -12.03 -0.83
N ILE A 274 25.37 -12.45 -2.09
CA ILE A 274 25.52 -11.56 -3.25
C ILE A 274 24.15 -11.38 -3.94
N TYR A 275 23.57 -10.20 -3.79
CA TYR A 275 22.30 -9.82 -4.44
C TYR A 275 22.55 -9.11 -5.77
N GLN A 276 21.72 -9.39 -6.78
CA GLN A 276 21.61 -8.52 -7.94
C GLN A 276 20.60 -7.42 -7.64
N ARG A 277 21.07 -6.17 -7.52
CA ARG A 277 20.25 -5.00 -7.26
C ARG A 277 20.25 -4.11 -8.50
N ILE A 278 19.07 -3.63 -8.89
CA ILE A 278 18.89 -2.80 -10.10
C ILE A 278 18.11 -1.52 -9.78
N LEU A 279 18.51 -0.43 -10.45
CA LEU A 279 17.72 0.78 -10.66
C LEU A 279 17.36 0.87 -12.16
N PHE A 280 16.15 1.36 -12.46
CA PHE A 280 15.68 1.52 -13.84
C PHE A 280 14.54 2.54 -13.91
N ALA A 281 14.20 2.98 -15.13
CA ALA A 281 12.99 3.74 -15.43
C ALA A 281 12.08 2.93 -16.36
N VAL A 282 10.79 3.27 -16.42
CA VAL A 282 9.82 2.65 -17.35
C VAL A 282 8.95 3.72 -18.00
N SER A 283 8.86 3.69 -19.32
CA SER A 283 7.98 4.55 -20.14
C SER A 283 6.93 3.70 -20.88
N ALA A 284 6.12 4.34 -21.73
CA ALA A 284 5.21 3.64 -22.61
C ALA A 284 5.93 2.71 -23.62
N ALA A 285 7.20 3.00 -23.94
CA ALA A 285 8.01 2.20 -24.87
C ALA A 285 8.49 0.90 -24.23
N GLY A 286 8.95 0.94 -22.97
CA GLY A 286 9.57 -0.19 -22.27
C GLY A 286 10.32 0.24 -21.01
N PRO A 287 11.05 -0.69 -20.37
CA PRO A 287 12.00 -0.38 -19.33
C PRO A 287 13.30 0.16 -19.96
N ASP A 288 13.98 1.07 -19.27
CA ASP A 288 15.18 1.75 -19.75
C ASP A 288 16.03 2.24 -18.56
N CYS A 289 17.18 2.86 -18.81
CA CYS A 289 18.10 3.40 -17.80
C CYS A 289 18.60 2.35 -16.79
N LEU A 290 18.62 1.07 -17.16
CA LEU A 290 19.01 -0.04 -16.29
C LEU A 290 20.45 0.12 -15.77
N ARG A 291 20.62 0.16 -14.45
CA ARG A 291 21.93 0.16 -13.78
C ARG A 291 21.95 -0.85 -12.64
N TYR A 292 22.94 -1.75 -12.66
CA TYR A 292 23.27 -2.59 -11.52
C TYR A 292 23.95 -1.76 -10.43
N VAL A 293 23.56 -1.96 -9.18
CA VAL A 293 24.04 -1.19 -8.01
C VAL A 293 24.47 -2.10 -6.87
N GLU A 294 25.38 -1.63 -6.02
CA GLU A 294 25.81 -2.39 -4.84
C GLU A 294 24.84 -2.24 -3.67
N SER A 295 24.20 -1.07 -3.53
CA SER A 295 23.28 -0.75 -2.44
C SER A 295 22.28 0.34 -2.83
N PHE A 296 21.13 0.38 -2.15
CA PHE A 296 20.10 1.41 -2.33
C PHE A 296 20.31 2.55 -1.32
N THR A 297 21.33 3.36 -1.54
CA THR A 297 21.60 4.58 -0.77
C THR A 297 21.17 5.83 -1.54
N GLU A 298 20.94 6.93 -0.84
CA GLU A 298 20.47 8.19 -1.44
C GLU A 298 21.51 8.75 -2.41
N LYS A 299 22.80 8.62 -2.08
CA LYS A 299 23.91 8.93 -2.98
C LYS A 299 23.88 8.09 -4.26
N VAL A 300 23.81 6.76 -4.16
CA VAL A 300 23.82 5.88 -5.34
C VAL A 300 22.62 6.14 -6.26
N PHE A 301 21.46 6.47 -5.67
CA PHE A 301 20.28 6.87 -6.43
C PHE A 301 20.48 8.22 -7.15
N LEU A 302 21.03 9.23 -6.46
CA LEU A 302 21.30 10.55 -7.06
C LEU A 302 22.42 10.48 -8.12
N ASP A 303 23.43 9.65 -7.92
CA ASP A 303 24.47 9.33 -8.90
C ASP A 303 23.86 8.65 -10.14
N TRP A 304 22.88 7.75 -9.99
CA TRP A 304 22.14 7.16 -11.11
C TRP A 304 21.27 8.17 -11.87
N ILE A 305 20.56 9.06 -11.16
CA ILE A 305 19.77 10.13 -11.77
C ILE A 305 20.65 11.01 -12.67
N ASN A 306 21.79 11.47 -12.15
CA ASN A 306 22.69 12.36 -12.89
C ASN A 306 23.49 11.66 -14.01
N GLN A 307 23.99 10.44 -13.77
CA GLN A 307 24.92 9.76 -14.68
C GLN A 307 24.23 8.85 -15.72
N VAL A 308 22.93 8.56 -15.56
CA VAL A 308 22.18 7.68 -16.47
C VAL A 308 20.85 8.31 -16.89
N PHE A 309 19.96 8.58 -15.93
CA PHE A 309 18.59 8.97 -16.26
C PHE A 309 18.49 10.29 -17.03
N LEU A 310 19.12 11.36 -16.54
CA LEU A 310 19.10 12.68 -17.20
C LEU A 310 19.73 12.64 -18.59
N ILE A 311 20.83 11.88 -18.75
CA ILE A 311 21.57 11.73 -20.02
C ILE A 311 20.75 10.95 -21.04
N ALA A 312 20.06 9.88 -20.63
CA ALA A 312 19.27 9.05 -21.53
C ALA A 312 17.94 9.71 -21.96
N VAL A 313 17.27 10.42 -21.04
CA VAL A 313 15.95 11.02 -21.29
C VAL A 313 16.06 12.35 -22.05
N GLY A 314 17.06 13.19 -21.72
CA GLY A 314 17.46 14.40 -22.47
C GLY A 314 16.40 15.48 -22.72
N THR A 315 15.16 15.29 -22.27
CA THR A 315 13.99 16.09 -22.65
C THR A 315 13.02 16.29 -21.47
N PRO A 316 12.36 17.45 -21.35
CA PRO A 316 11.36 17.71 -20.30
C PRO A 316 10.26 16.64 -20.28
N SER A 317 10.17 15.92 -19.16
CA SER A 317 9.26 14.78 -18.97
C SER A 317 8.67 14.77 -17.55
N VAL A 318 7.65 13.94 -17.33
CA VAL A 318 7.10 13.69 -16.00
C VAL A 318 7.84 12.49 -15.39
N VAL A 319 8.35 12.64 -14.17
CA VAL A 319 9.06 11.58 -13.44
C VAL A 319 8.25 11.18 -12.22
N VAL A 320 7.84 9.91 -12.16
CA VAL A 320 7.04 9.34 -11.08
C VAL A 320 7.93 8.61 -10.08
N LEU A 321 8.00 9.14 -8.86
CA LEU A 321 8.78 8.61 -7.75
C LEU A 321 7.89 8.00 -6.66
N SER A 322 8.34 6.94 -6.00
CA SER A 322 7.76 6.45 -4.74
C SER A 322 8.35 7.16 -3.52
N TYR A 323 7.69 7.05 -2.37
CA TYR A 323 8.22 7.46 -1.07
C TYR A 323 9.21 6.43 -0.44
N ASP A 324 9.92 5.65 -1.25
CA ASP A 324 11.00 4.78 -0.75
C ASP A 324 12.17 5.64 -0.23
N LYS A 325 12.83 5.22 0.86
CA LYS A 325 13.79 6.08 1.60
C LYS A 325 14.83 6.74 0.68
N HIS A 326 15.36 5.99 -0.28
CA HIS A 326 16.43 6.48 -1.15
C HIS A 326 15.99 7.53 -2.19
N HIS A 327 14.68 7.74 -2.36
CA HIS A 327 14.11 8.86 -3.11
C HIS A 327 13.81 10.08 -2.22
N CYS A 328 14.01 9.99 -0.90
CA CYS A 328 13.42 10.91 0.08
C CYS A 328 14.45 11.59 1.00
N GLU A 329 15.69 11.78 0.54
CA GLU A 329 16.64 12.62 1.29
C GLU A 329 16.26 14.10 1.14
N GLU A 330 16.07 14.76 2.28
CA GLU A 330 15.64 16.16 2.39
C GLU A 330 16.88 17.07 2.35
N ILE A 331 16.96 18.00 1.39
CA ILE A 331 18.05 19.00 1.27
C ILE A 331 18.20 19.79 2.57
N ILE A 332 17.05 20.15 3.14
CA ILE A 332 16.91 20.78 4.43
C ILE A 332 15.70 20.16 5.12
N LYS A 333 15.87 19.79 6.39
CA LYS A 333 14.84 19.13 7.18
C LYS A 333 13.91 20.16 7.78
N VAL A 334 12.62 19.83 7.83
CA VAL A 334 11.60 20.62 8.53
C VAL A 334 12.05 20.82 9.98
N PRO A 335 12.20 22.07 10.47
CA PRO A 335 12.62 22.32 11.83
C PRO A 335 11.56 21.90 12.85
N THR A 336 12.03 21.63 14.05
CA THR A 336 11.22 21.35 15.25
C THR A 336 11.64 22.29 16.38
N LEU A 337 10.88 22.32 17.47
CA LEU A 337 11.24 23.05 18.70
C LEU A 337 12.65 22.69 19.21
N GLU A 338 13.10 21.45 18.99
CA GLU A 338 14.43 20.96 19.35
C GLU A 338 15.55 21.47 18.43
N SER A 339 15.25 21.73 17.15
CA SER A 339 16.21 22.08 16.09
C SER A 339 17.11 23.26 16.47
N SER A 340 18.39 23.22 16.12
CA SER A 340 19.35 24.24 16.56
C SER A 340 19.02 25.61 15.96
N LYS A 341 19.44 26.71 16.62
CA LYS A 341 19.27 28.06 16.04
C LYS A 341 19.86 28.15 14.62
N ARG A 342 20.96 27.45 14.36
CA ARG A 342 21.58 27.39 13.02
C ARG A 342 20.65 26.76 11.98
N ASP A 343 19.86 25.76 12.35
CA ASP A 343 18.97 25.05 11.43
C ASP A 343 17.66 25.82 11.19
N LEU A 344 17.15 26.52 12.22
CA LEU A 344 16.08 27.52 12.07
C LEU A 344 16.51 28.63 11.10
N CYS A 345 17.71 29.19 11.29
CA CYS A 345 18.28 30.20 10.38
C CYS A 345 18.40 29.69 8.94
N LYS A 346 18.98 28.49 8.70
CA LYS A 346 19.08 27.89 7.36
C LYS A 346 17.72 27.73 6.66
N TRP A 347 16.66 27.42 7.41
CA TRP A 347 15.32 27.24 6.85
C TRP A 347 14.73 28.59 6.42
N LEU A 348 14.87 29.61 7.26
CA LEU A 348 14.53 30.98 6.91
C LEU A 348 15.36 31.50 5.72
N ASP A 349 16.67 31.21 5.69
CA ASP A 349 17.57 31.51 4.54
C ASP A 349 17.06 30.84 3.25
N TYR A 350 16.67 29.57 3.32
CA TYR A 350 16.20 28.79 2.15
C TYR A 350 14.89 29.33 1.58
N PHE A 351 13.93 29.69 2.44
CA PHE A 351 12.65 30.28 2.03
C PHE A 351 12.72 31.80 1.80
N GLY A 352 13.90 32.42 1.96
CA GLY A 352 14.09 33.87 1.77
C GLY A 352 13.39 34.75 2.81
N VAL A 353 13.07 34.20 3.99
CA VAL A 353 12.39 34.90 5.08
C VAL A 353 13.43 35.67 5.91
N PRO A 354 13.36 37.01 6.00
CA PRO A 354 14.37 37.79 6.73
C PRO A 354 14.23 37.64 8.25
N TYR A 355 15.36 37.54 8.94
CA TYR A 355 15.46 37.50 10.40
C TYR A 355 16.68 38.32 10.87
N ASP A 356 16.69 38.72 12.15
CA ASP A 356 17.84 39.35 12.78
C ASP A 356 18.72 38.31 13.51
N ALA A 357 20.04 38.52 13.48
CA ALA A 357 21.01 37.60 14.07
C ALA A 357 20.91 37.50 15.60
N GLY A 358 20.35 38.50 16.28
CA GLY A 358 20.07 38.51 17.72
C GLY A 358 18.81 37.71 18.12
N MET A 359 17.90 37.40 17.20
CA MET A 359 16.62 36.74 17.52
C MET A 359 16.79 35.41 18.28
N THR A 360 15.89 35.16 19.23
CA THR A 360 15.88 33.90 20.00
C THR A 360 15.35 32.74 19.17
N LYS A 361 15.59 31.49 19.61
CA LYS A 361 14.98 30.28 19.02
C LYS A 361 13.45 30.44 18.82
N VAL A 362 12.77 31.00 19.82
CA VAL A 362 11.31 31.14 19.85
C VAL A 362 10.82 32.10 18.76
N ILE A 363 11.47 33.26 18.62
CA ILE A 363 11.13 34.25 17.57
C ILE A 363 11.40 33.66 16.18
N LEU A 364 12.50 32.92 16.01
CA LEU A 364 12.80 32.25 14.75
C LEU A 364 11.78 31.14 14.42
N HIS A 365 11.24 30.43 15.42
CA HIS A 365 10.19 29.42 15.20
C HIS A 365 8.84 30.06 14.82
N ASP A 366 8.45 31.19 15.44
CA ASP A 366 7.27 31.98 15.07
C ASP A 366 7.36 32.46 13.61
N LEU A 367 8.53 32.95 13.16
CA LEU A 367 8.75 33.30 11.76
C LEU A 367 8.58 32.10 10.81
N ILE A 368 9.02 30.90 11.23
CA ILE A 368 8.93 29.67 10.43
C ILE A 368 7.47 29.21 10.30
N GLU A 369 6.75 29.07 11.41
CA GLU A 369 5.32 28.70 11.42
C GLU A 369 4.43 29.66 10.62
N LYS A 370 4.80 30.94 10.60
CA LYS A 370 4.00 32.03 10.02
C LYS A 370 4.27 32.30 8.55
N TYR A 371 5.49 32.02 8.07
CA TYR A 371 5.94 32.40 6.72
C TYR A 371 6.46 31.24 5.86
N THR A 372 6.45 30.00 6.34
CA THR A 372 6.89 28.81 5.57
C THR A 372 5.92 27.63 5.73
N ASP A 373 5.89 26.70 4.78
CA ASP A 373 5.08 25.50 4.86
C ASP A 373 5.83 24.37 5.59
N LEU A 374 5.50 24.15 6.87
CA LEU A 374 6.04 23.05 7.68
C LEU A 374 5.64 21.65 7.19
N THR A 375 4.75 21.55 6.20
CA THR A 375 4.40 20.28 5.54
C THR A 375 5.20 20.04 4.25
N GLU A 376 5.88 21.05 3.70
CA GLU A 376 6.68 20.90 2.48
C GLU A 376 7.98 20.12 2.75
N LYS A 377 8.24 19.09 1.93
CA LYS A 377 9.44 18.26 2.00
C LYS A 377 10.29 18.44 0.75
N ILE A 378 11.44 19.08 0.95
CA ILE A 378 12.34 19.52 -0.12
C ILE A 378 13.35 18.41 -0.43
N TYR A 379 12.99 17.48 -1.32
CA TYR A 379 13.84 16.34 -1.65
C TYR A 379 14.94 16.65 -2.66
N ALA A 380 16.14 16.10 -2.44
CA ALA A 380 17.32 16.34 -3.28
C ALA A 380 17.14 15.92 -4.74
N VAL A 381 16.54 14.74 -4.97
CA VAL A 381 16.20 14.28 -6.32
C VAL A 381 15.13 15.16 -6.97
N ASP A 382 14.15 15.65 -6.21
CA ASP A 382 13.08 16.49 -6.76
C ASP A 382 13.64 17.82 -7.26
N ALA A 383 14.59 18.41 -6.52
CA ALA A 383 15.30 19.61 -6.94
C ALA A 383 16.16 19.38 -8.20
N VAL A 384 16.94 18.30 -8.25
CA VAL A 384 17.78 17.95 -9.42
C VAL A 384 16.93 17.71 -10.68
N LEU A 385 15.82 16.99 -10.57
CA LEU A 385 14.91 16.75 -11.68
C LEU A 385 14.23 18.05 -12.16
N LYS A 386 13.71 18.87 -11.23
CA LYS A 386 13.10 20.18 -11.54
C LYS A 386 14.10 21.12 -12.22
N ALA A 387 15.35 21.17 -11.75
CA ALA A 387 16.40 22.02 -12.32
C ALA A 387 16.77 21.62 -13.77
N ASN A 388 16.58 20.36 -14.15
CA ASN A 388 16.74 19.86 -15.51
C ASN A 388 15.43 19.89 -16.33
N GLY A 389 14.41 20.64 -15.88
CA GLY A 389 13.16 20.85 -16.60
C GLY A 389 12.14 19.71 -16.49
N HIS A 390 12.39 18.69 -15.67
CA HIS A 390 11.43 17.59 -15.45
C HIS A 390 10.35 17.98 -14.43
N THR A 391 9.13 17.52 -14.66
CA THR A 391 8.02 17.61 -13.70
C THR A 391 8.05 16.39 -12.79
N VAL A 392 8.20 16.58 -11.47
CA VAL A 392 8.18 15.46 -10.52
C VAL A 392 6.77 15.23 -9.97
N LEU A 393 6.37 13.96 -9.91
CA LEU A 393 5.12 13.51 -9.30
C LEU A 393 5.44 12.34 -8.35
N ARG A 394 4.82 12.32 -7.17
CA ARG A 394 5.01 11.24 -6.20
C ARG A 394 3.78 10.36 -6.12
N ILE A 395 3.95 9.03 -6.19
CA ILE A 395 2.85 8.07 -6.15
C ILE A 395 2.40 7.82 -4.69
N PRO A 396 1.12 8.08 -4.36
CA PRO A 396 0.58 7.91 -3.01
C PRO A 396 0.80 6.50 -2.45
N ASN A 397 1.18 6.40 -1.17
CA ASN A 397 1.50 5.11 -0.54
C ASN A 397 0.35 4.10 -0.59
N CYS A 398 -0.90 4.58 -0.58
CA CYS A 398 -2.11 3.78 -0.71
C CYS A 398 -2.25 3.06 -2.06
N ILE A 399 -1.62 3.56 -3.12
CA ILE A 399 -1.61 3.02 -4.49
C ILE A 399 -0.20 2.80 -5.05
N ARG A 400 0.84 2.67 -4.21
CA ARG A 400 2.26 2.56 -4.64
C ARG A 400 2.62 1.37 -5.56
N ARG A 401 1.67 0.46 -5.84
CA ARG A 401 1.79 -0.64 -6.84
C ARG A 401 1.15 -0.30 -8.19
N LEU A 402 0.46 0.83 -8.31
CA LEU A 402 -0.16 1.35 -9.53
C LEU A 402 0.93 2.02 -10.39
N THR A 403 1.95 1.24 -10.75
CA THR A 403 3.11 1.68 -11.53
C THR A 403 3.56 0.55 -12.45
N PRO A 404 3.88 0.81 -13.73
CA PRO A 404 4.44 -0.20 -14.62
C PRO A 404 5.81 -0.69 -14.14
N ALA A 405 6.50 0.06 -13.25
CA ALA A 405 7.80 -0.32 -12.72
C ALA A 405 7.78 -1.62 -11.89
N THR A 406 6.69 -1.97 -11.19
CA THR A 406 6.63 -3.21 -10.39
C THR A 406 6.51 -4.48 -11.24
N PHE A 407 6.12 -4.39 -12.51
CA PHE A 407 5.92 -5.56 -13.37
C PHE A 407 7.23 -6.23 -13.77
N TYR A 408 8.31 -5.47 -13.91
CA TYR A 408 9.58 -5.99 -14.41
C TYR A 408 10.32 -6.87 -13.39
N PRO A 409 10.42 -6.50 -12.10
CA PRO A 409 10.99 -7.40 -11.09
C PRO A 409 10.17 -8.69 -10.89
N ASP A 410 8.84 -8.60 -10.89
CA ASP A 410 7.95 -9.77 -10.82
C ASP A 410 8.11 -10.68 -12.06
N MET A 411 8.29 -10.09 -13.25
CA MET A 411 8.54 -10.83 -14.49
C MET A 411 9.89 -11.55 -14.49
N VAL A 412 10.94 -10.94 -13.92
CA VAL A 412 12.25 -11.59 -13.73
C VAL A 412 12.12 -12.76 -12.76
N ASP A 413 11.54 -12.56 -11.57
CA ASP A 413 11.34 -13.61 -10.56
C ASP A 413 10.51 -14.79 -11.09
N LEU A 414 9.53 -14.55 -11.97
CA LEU A 414 8.81 -15.62 -12.66
C LEU A 414 9.65 -16.34 -13.72
N ASN A 415 10.37 -15.61 -14.58
CA ASN A 415 11.18 -16.21 -15.65
C ASN A 415 12.36 -17.02 -15.09
N VAL A 416 13.01 -16.53 -14.03
CA VAL A 416 14.07 -17.26 -13.32
C VAL A 416 13.56 -18.62 -12.84
N LYS A 417 12.43 -18.67 -12.12
CA LYS A 417 11.83 -19.92 -11.64
C LYS A 417 11.52 -20.90 -12.77
N VAL A 418 10.99 -20.43 -13.90
CA VAL A 418 10.60 -21.29 -15.03
C VAL A 418 11.83 -21.78 -15.80
N LYS A 419 12.84 -20.91 -16.00
CA LYS A 419 14.06 -21.20 -16.77
C LYS A 419 15.05 -22.08 -16.00
N PHE A 420 15.00 -22.05 -14.66
CA PHE A 420 15.99 -22.68 -13.78
C PHE A 420 15.38 -23.45 -12.60
N CYS A 421 14.18 -24.03 -12.76
CA CYS A 421 13.43 -24.71 -11.69
C CYS A 421 14.23 -25.80 -10.93
N ASP A 422 15.15 -26.47 -11.62
CA ASP A 422 15.93 -27.58 -11.08
C ASP A 422 17.25 -27.14 -10.42
N GLN A 423 17.50 -25.83 -10.26
CA GLN A 423 18.78 -25.29 -9.78
C GLN A 423 18.58 -24.44 -8.52
N PRO A 424 19.05 -24.88 -7.34
CA PRO A 424 18.82 -24.19 -6.06
C PRO A 424 19.67 -22.93 -5.85
N SER A 425 20.60 -22.63 -6.76
CA SER A 425 21.41 -21.40 -6.73
C SER A 425 21.93 -21.10 -8.12
N LEU A 426 22.08 -19.80 -8.43
CA LEU A 426 22.51 -19.26 -9.70
C LEU A 426 23.72 -18.36 -9.50
N SER A 427 24.57 -18.25 -10.52
CA SER A 427 25.63 -17.25 -10.49
C SER A 427 25.03 -15.84 -10.73
N PRO A 428 25.65 -14.77 -10.18
CA PRO A 428 25.26 -13.39 -10.43
C PRO A 428 25.01 -13.08 -11.91
N GLU A 429 25.89 -13.59 -12.78
CA GLU A 429 25.90 -13.34 -14.23
C GLU A 429 24.65 -13.90 -14.90
N ARG A 430 24.22 -15.12 -14.55
CA ARG A 430 23.03 -15.76 -15.13
C ARG A 430 21.73 -15.09 -14.71
N ILE A 431 21.72 -14.43 -13.55
CA ILE A 431 20.62 -13.56 -13.12
C ILE A 431 20.65 -12.26 -13.95
N ARG A 432 21.82 -11.63 -14.14
CA ARG A 432 21.97 -10.43 -15.00
C ARG A 432 21.56 -10.70 -16.45
N GLU A 433 22.09 -11.74 -17.08
CA GLU A 433 21.69 -12.19 -18.43
C GLU A 433 20.17 -12.34 -18.58
N THR A 434 19.49 -12.79 -17.52
CA THR A 434 18.03 -12.99 -17.53
C THR A 434 17.27 -11.67 -17.31
N ILE A 435 17.79 -10.75 -16.49
CA ILE A 435 17.28 -9.37 -16.37
C ILE A 435 17.48 -8.63 -17.71
N ASP A 436 18.70 -8.58 -18.22
CA ASP A 436 19.08 -7.84 -19.43
C ASP A 436 18.28 -8.32 -20.65
N ALA A 437 18.11 -9.64 -20.81
CA ALA A 437 17.29 -10.20 -21.89
C ALA A 437 15.80 -9.87 -21.76
N ILE A 438 15.25 -9.83 -20.54
CA ILE A 438 13.86 -9.41 -20.30
C ILE A 438 13.70 -7.93 -20.59
N PHE A 439 14.60 -7.08 -20.11
CA PHE A 439 14.53 -5.63 -20.30
C PHE A 439 14.65 -5.27 -21.80
N ALA A 440 15.60 -5.85 -22.52
CA ALA A 440 15.78 -5.62 -23.96
C ALA A 440 14.61 -6.15 -24.83
N ALA A 441 13.87 -7.16 -24.37
CA ALA A 441 12.77 -7.76 -25.13
C ALA A 441 11.37 -7.20 -24.79
N SER A 442 11.21 -6.41 -23.73
CA SER A 442 9.91 -6.07 -23.17
C SER A 442 9.36 -4.70 -23.60
N SER A 443 8.24 -4.70 -24.32
CA SER A 443 7.47 -3.47 -24.56
C SER A 443 6.75 -2.97 -23.31
N GLY A 444 6.68 -1.66 -23.10
CA GLY A 444 5.92 -1.01 -22.02
C GLY A 444 4.40 -1.08 -22.20
N HIS A 445 3.93 -1.28 -23.45
CA HIS A 445 2.53 -1.17 -23.85
C HIS A 445 1.54 -1.93 -22.95
N MET A 446 1.79 -3.20 -22.64
CA MET A 446 0.84 -4.01 -21.85
C MET A 446 0.73 -3.53 -20.39
N ALA A 447 1.85 -3.19 -19.74
CA ALA A 447 1.86 -2.63 -18.40
C ALA A 447 1.19 -1.24 -18.40
N TRP A 448 1.45 -0.43 -19.43
CA TRP A 448 0.86 0.90 -19.59
C TRP A 448 -0.66 0.87 -19.77
N VAL A 449 -1.19 -0.02 -20.63
CA VAL A 449 -2.62 -0.22 -20.84
C VAL A 449 -3.30 -0.72 -19.55
N HIS A 450 -2.68 -1.67 -18.85
CA HIS A 450 -3.20 -2.19 -17.59
C HIS A 450 -3.29 -1.09 -16.51
N ILE A 451 -2.20 -0.36 -16.25
CA ILE A 451 -2.16 0.74 -15.28
C ILE A 451 -3.15 1.85 -15.65
N THR A 452 -3.24 2.23 -16.92
CA THR A 452 -4.21 3.24 -17.40
C THR A 452 -5.67 2.78 -17.20
N SER A 453 -5.92 1.46 -17.20
CA SER A 453 -7.22 0.89 -16.88
C SER A 453 -7.51 0.90 -15.37
N GLU A 454 -6.56 0.45 -14.54
CA GLU A 454 -6.70 0.48 -13.08
C GLU A 454 -6.90 1.90 -12.54
N GLU A 455 -6.17 2.89 -13.05
CA GLU A 455 -6.35 4.32 -12.70
C GLU A 455 -7.79 4.82 -12.97
N LYS A 456 -8.36 4.47 -14.13
CA LYS A 456 -9.75 4.81 -14.48
C LYS A 456 -10.76 4.11 -13.57
N CYS A 457 -10.52 2.84 -13.24
CA CYS A 457 -11.34 2.09 -12.28
C CYS A 457 -11.33 2.75 -10.89
N ILE A 458 -10.18 3.19 -10.39
CA ILE A 458 -10.07 3.86 -9.09
C ILE A 458 -10.84 5.21 -9.12
N LEU A 459 -10.68 6.03 -10.16
CA LEU A 459 -11.43 7.29 -10.31
C LEU A 459 -12.97 7.08 -10.33
N ALA A 460 -13.45 6.02 -10.98
CA ALA A 460 -14.87 5.67 -10.98
C ALA A 460 -15.38 5.22 -9.60
N VAL A 461 -14.52 4.53 -8.82
CA VAL A 461 -14.81 4.15 -7.43
C VAL A 461 -14.87 5.37 -6.53
N GLU A 462 -13.94 6.33 -6.62
CA GLU A 462 -13.97 7.56 -5.80
C GLU A 462 -15.30 8.32 -5.99
N SER A 463 -15.70 8.55 -7.24
CA SER A 463 -16.98 9.20 -7.57
C SER A 463 -18.20 8.44 -7.05
N SER A 464 -18.08 7.13 -6.80
CA SER A 464 -19.15 6.30 -6.24
C SER A 464 -19.18 6.38 -4.71
N VAL A 465 -18.00 6.37 -4.08
CA VAL A 465 -17.82 6.50 -2.63
C VAL A 465 -18.31 7.87 -2.14
N ASP A 466 -18.00 8.97 -2.84
CA ASP A 466 -18.49 10.30 -2.46
C ASP A 466 -20.01 10.40 -2.50
N LYS A 467 -20.67 9.77 -3.48
CA LYS A 467 -22.14 9.70 -3.54
C LYS A 467 -22.72 8.93 -2.35
N MET A 468 -22.06 7.86 -1.91
CA MET A 468 -22.48 7.09 -0.73
C MET A 468 -22.27 7.88 0.57
N ILE A 469 -21.11 8.50 0.77
CA ILE A 469 -20.81 9.30 1.97
C ILE A 469 -21.75 10.51 2.07
N ASN A 470 -22.00 11.21 0.95
CA ASN A 470 -22.96 12.32 0.92
C ASN A 470 -24.40 11.86 1.20
N LYS A 471 -24.82 10.69 0.69
CA LYS A 471 -26.12 10.09 1.02
C LYS A 471 -26.22 9.78 2.52
N ILE A 472 -25.20 9.14 3.11
CA ILE A 472 -25.14 8.81 4.54
C ILE A 472 -25.27 10.09 5.39
N LYS A 473 -24.47 11.13 5.09
CA LYS A 473 -24.50 12.41 5.80
C LYS A 473 -25.86 13.10 5.68
N HIS A 474 -26.47 13.08 4.50
CA HIS A 474 -27.82 13.66 4.30
C HIS A 474 -28.93 12.87 5.02
N THR A 475 -28.84 11.53 5.09
CA THR A 475 -29.75 10.71 5.91
C THR A 475 -29.62 11.09 7.38
N ARG A 476 -28.39 11.11 7.92
CA ARG A 476 -28.11 11.45 9.33
C ARG A 476 -28.67 12.82 9.72
N MET A 477 -28.55 13.83 8.84
CA MET A 477 -29.12 15.17 9.08
C MET A 477 -30.66 15.19 9.14
N LYS A 478 -31.35 14.26 8.46
CA LYS A 478 -32.82 14.13 8.56
C LYS A 478 -33.21 13.43 9.87
N THR A 479 -32.55 12.32 10.20
CA THR A 479 -32.87 11.54 11.40
C THR A 479 -32.53 12.30 12.69
N SER A 480 -31.52 13.18 12.70
CA SER A 480 -31.19 14.01 13.87
C SER A 480 -32.24 15.07 14.21
N CYS A 481 -33.24 15.31 13.35
CA CYS A 481 -34.41 16.13 13.70
C CYS A 481 -35.51 15.33 14.43
N SER A 482 -35.30 14.03 14.70
CA SER A 482 -36.29 13.13 15.29
C SER A 482 -35.67 12.13 16.27
N VAL A 483 -35.87 12.39 17.57
CA VAL A 483 -35.59 11.51 18.73
C VAL A 483 -34.10 11.38 19.12
N SER A 484 -33.87 11.06 20.40
CA SER A 484 -32.65 11.30 21.16
C SER A 484 -31.81 10.04 21.45
N SER A 485 -30.53 10.28 21.76
CA SER A 485 -29.71 9.49 22.69
C SER A 485 -29.74 7.96 22.58
N ILE A 486 -28.85 7.41 21.74
CA ILE A 486 -28.22 6.11 22.00
C ILE A 486 -26.73 6.37 22.22
N VAL A 487 -26.18 5.85 23.30
CA VAL A 487 -24.75 5.97 23.64
C VAL A 487 -24.06 4.68 23.21
N ASP A 488 -23.16 4.77 22.23
CA ASP A 488 -22.39 3.61 21.74
C ASP A 488 -21.02 3.52 22.43
N SER A 489 -20.74 2.37 23.02
CA SER A 489 -19.44 1.97 23.59
C SER A 489 -18.36 1.63 22.55
N ASP A 490 -18.73 1.64 21.26
CA ASP A 490 -18.02 0.89 20.22
C ASP A 490 -17.00 1.73 19.44
N ILE A 491 -16.65 2.91 19.94
CA ILE A 491 -15.52 3.71 19.48
C ILE A 491 -14.35 3.41 20.44
N PRO A 492 -13.16 3.00 19.96
CA PRO A 492 -11.99 2.94 20.84
C PRO A 492 -11.74 4.34 21.41
N SER A 493 -11.54 4.43 22.73
CA SER A 493 -11.25 5.69 23.39
C SER A 493 -10.04 6.37 22.74
N ASP A 494 -10.16 7.66 22.48
CA ASP A 494 -9.08 8.50 21.98
C ASP A 494 -8.21 8.92 23.18
N ASP A 495 -7.64 7.90 23.84
CA ASP A 495 -6.76 8.03 25.00
C ASP A 495 -5.42 8.59 24.53
N SER A 496 -5.41 9.89 24.27
CA SER A 496 -4.25 10.69 23.86
C SER A 496 -3.29 10.95 25.04
N ASP A 497 -2.88 9.89 25.72
CA ASP A 497 -1.64 9.88 26.51
C ASP A 497 -0.49 9.78 25.49
N SER A 498 0.24 10.86 25.16
CA SER A 498 1.08 11.70 26.03
C SER A 498 2.38 11.01 26.49
N GLU A 499 3.16 10.47 25.54
CA GLU A 499 4.64 10.44 25.55
C GLU A 499 5.21 10.27 24.13
#